data_AF-A0A7K2EAT9-F1
#
_entry.id   AF-A0A7K2EAT9-F1
#
_cell.length_a   1.000
_cell.length_b   1.000
_cell.length_c   1.000
_cell.angle_alpha   90.00
_cell.angle_beta   90.00
_cell.angle_gamma   90.00
#
_symmetry.space_group_name_H-M   'P 1'
#
loop_
_entity.id
_entity.type
_entity.pdbx_description
1 polymer ?
#
loop_
_entity_poly.entity_id
_entity_poly.type
_entity_poly.pdbx_seq_one_letter_code
_entity_poly.pdbx_strand_id
1 'polypeptide(L)'
;LLDPSGEPGERNDIGCVSIEHKMGIHASPTCVMSLGEAGGAVGYLIGEENMGLLYMFTMMNNARLGVGLEGVGVADRAYQQSLDFAVERRQGRRPDSAPGERAAIISHPDVQRMLLTQKAYVEAMRCLCYYNATALDLAQHLPEGDERRAAQELCDLLTPLSKAWCTDVANETTSLALQIHGGMGYVEETGAAQYCRDVRIAAIYEGTNGIQAIDLVGRKLPVRGGAVVHELLDRVAETADQLHPDLAALREPLTEAVASARSCTDWLLANPGDAALAGATPYLRLLAGAVGAWLLARSAEAARAEIAAGATGTEAEALQAKQVTAEFFCRQLLPQAAALAPAVTGGAEILAALSATQLR
;
A
#
# COMPACT_ATOMS: atom_id res chain seq x y z
N LEU A 1 -15.51 -30.41 19.29
CA LEU A 1 -16.53 -30.01 20.27
C LEU A 1 -15.89 -30.09 21.64
N LEU A 2 -16.08 -29.07 22.47
CA LEU A 2 -15.48 -29.06 23.79
C LEU A 2 -16.32 -29.91 24.74
N ASP A 3 -15.67 -30.61 25.65
CA ASP A 3 -16.33 -31.29 26.75
C ASP A 3 -16.73 -30.30 27.88
N PRO A 4 -17.43 -30.73 28.95
CA PRO A 4 -17.82 -29.84 30.04
C PRO A 4 -16.67 -29.16 30.79
N SER A 5 -15.43 -29.66 30.66
CA SER A 5 -14.23 -29.04 31.24
C SER A 5 -13.54 -28.05 30.31
N GLY A 6 -14.01 -27.92 29.07
CA GLY A 6 -13.43 -27.06 28.04
C GLY A 6 -12.34 -27.73 27.21
N GLU A 7 -12.11 -29.03 27.37
CA GLU A 7 -11.10 -29.79 26.63
C GLU A 7 -11.63 -30.32 25.29
N PRO A 8 -10.78 -30.58 24.28
CA PRO A 8 -11.20 -31.19 23.02
C PRO A 8 -11.84 -32.56 23.24
N GLY A 9 -13.15 -32.67 22.98
CA GLY A 9 -13.91 -33.91 22.97
C GLY A 9 -14.10 -34.44 21.54
N GLU A 10 -15.34 -34.62 21.13
CA GLU A 10 -15.70 -35.15 19.80
C GLU A 10 -15.28 -34.20 18.67
N ARG A 11 -14.80 -34.73 17.55
CA ARG A 11 -14.45 -33.92 16.38
C ARG A 11 -15.73 -33.35 15.75
N ASN A 12 -15.76 -32.03 15.52
CA ASN A 12 -16.88 -31.42 14.78
C ASN A 12 -16.86 -31.88 13.31
N ASP A 13 -18.02 -31.91 12.67
CA ASP A 13 -18.20 -32.34 11.28
C ASP A 13 -17.74 -31.24 10.29
N ILE A 14 -16.47 -30.89 10.37
CA ILE A 14 -15.77 -29.94 9.51
C ILE A 14 -14.50 -30.60 9.00
N GLY A 15 -14.34 -30.65 7.67
CA GLY A 15 -13.24 -31.35 7.01
C GLY A 15 -12.58 -30.53 5.92
N CYS A 16 -11.25 -30.67 5.76
CA CYS A 16 -10.55 -30.19 4.57
C CYS A 16 -10.66 -31.26 3.47
N VAL A 17 -11.25 -30.89 2.34
CA VAL A 17 -11.52 -31.78 1.19
C VAL A 17 -10.32 -31.81 0.24
N SER A 18 -9.73 -30.65 -0.02
CA SER A 18 -8.58 -30.49 -0.90
C SER A 18 -7.77 -29.24 -0.54
N ILE A 19 -6.56 -29.16 -1.07
CA ILE A 19 -5.66 -28.00 -0.95
C ILE A 19 -5.34 -27.47 -2.35
N GLU A 20 -5.41 -26.15 -2.52
CA GLU A 20 -5.18 -25.49 -3.80
C GLU A 20 -3.70 -25.42 -4.19
N HIS A 21 -3.42 -25.65 -5.49
CA HIS A 21 -2.11 -25.40 -6.10
C HIS A 21 -1.99 -23.91 -6.46
N LYS A 22 -1.13 -23.19 -5.74
CA LYS A 22 -0.99 -21.73 -5.84
C LYS A 22 0.28 -21.30 -6.55
N MET A 23 0.25 -20.08 -7.10
CA MET A 23 1.43 -19.39 -7.65
C MET A 23 2.55 -19.19 -6.60
N GLY A 24 2.17 -18.77 -5.40
CA GLY A 24 3.07 -18.50 -4.27
C GLY A 24 2.44 -18.89 -2.94
N ILE A 25 3.06 -18.44 -1.84
CA ILE A 25 2.67 -18.70 -0.44
C ILE A 25 2.35 -20.18 -0.19
N HIS A 26 3.19 -21.07 -0.74
CA HIS A 26 2.93 -22.51 -0.78
C HIS A 26 2.77 -23.14 0.61
N ALA A 27 3.46 -22.57 1.61
CA ALA A 27 3.39 -23.02 3.01
C ALA A 27 2.06 -22.68 3.70
N SER A 28 1.23 -21.81 3.13
CA SER A 28 -0.10 -21.50 3.63
C SER A 28 -1.13 -22.43 2.95
N PRO A 29 -1.69 -23.44 3.65
CA PRO A 29 -2.67 -24.34 3.05
C PRO A 29 -3.98 -23.60 2.78
N THR A 30 -4.36 -23.51 1.51
CA THR A 30 -5.62 -22.90 1.09
C THR A 30 -6.57 -24.03 0.77
N CYS A 31 -7.62 -24.16 1.56
CA CYS A 31 -8.39 -25.39 1.65
C CYS A 31 -9.81 -25.21 1.12
N VAL A 32 -10.31 -26.22 0.41
CA VAL A 32 -11.75 -26.42 0.26
C VAL A 32 -12.26 -27.07 1.54
N MET A 33 -13.22 -26.43 2.20
CA MET A 33 -13.78 -26.90 3.47
C MET A 33 -15.17 -27.49 3.26
N SER A 34 -15.40 -28.67 3.80
CA SER A 34 -16.71 -29.31 3.95
C SER A 34 -17.25 -29.03 5.35
N LEU A 35 -18.54 -28.70 5.44
CA LEU A 35 -19.25 -28.46 6.70
C LEU A 35 -20.54 -29.29 6.69
N GLY A 36 -20.62 -30.31 7.54
CA GLY A 36 -21.87 -31.04 7.77
C GLY A 36 -22.15 -32.25 6.88
N GLU A 37 -21.16 -32.78 6.15
CA GLU A 37 -21.34 -33.93 5.24
C GLU A 37 -21.55 -35.27 5.99
N ALA A 38 -21.14 -35.36 7.26
CA ALA A 38 -21.29 -36.55 8.11
C ALA A 38 -22.40 -36.40 9.17
N GLY A 39 -23.44 -35.61 8.90
CA GLY A 39 -24.62 -35.50 9.75
C GLY A 39 -24.83 -34.12 10.40
N GLY A 40 -23.93 -33.17 10.19
CA GLY A 40 -24.12 -31.76 10.52
C GLY A 40 -22.99 -31.15 11.33
N ALA A 41 -22.50 -29.99 10.90
CA ALA A 41 -21.51 -29.20 11.64
C ALA A 41 -22.20 -28.37 12.72
N VAL A 42 -21.75 -28.50 13.97
CA VAL A 42 -22.23 -27.63 15.05
C VAL A 42 -21.60 -26.25 14.90
N GLY A 43 -22.43 -25.22 14.86
CA GLY A 43 -22.04 -23.81 14.88
C GLY A 43 -22.71 -23.07 16.02
N TYR A 44 -22.05 -22.03 16.52
CA TYR A 44 -22.60 -21.13 17.53
C TYR A 44 -22.73 -19.74 16.93
N LEU A 45 -23.89 -19.11 17.15
CA LEU A 45 -24.12 -17.75 16.70
C LEU A 45 -23.20 -16.78 17.46
N ILE A 46 -22.47 -15.96 16.72
CA ILE A 46 -21.69 -14.85 17.28
C ILE A 46 -22.58 -13.60 17.23
N GLY A 47 -22.90 -13.03 18.39
CA GLY A 47 -23.76 -11.85 18.50
C GLY A 47 -25.22 -12.13 18.17
N GLU A 48 -25.85 -11.21 17.46
CA GLU A 48 -27.27 -11.26 17.09
C GLU A 48 -27.51 -11.97 15.75
N GLU A 49 -28.71 -12.53 15.61
CA GLU A 49 -29.13 -13.23 14.40
C GLU A 49 -29.15 -12.29 13.20
N ASN A 50 -28.73 -12.77 12.02
CA ASN A 50 -28.70 -12.02 10.76
C ASN A 50 -27.71 -10.82 10.71
N MET A 51 -26.80 -10.70 11.68
CA MET A 51 -25.80 -9.62 11.73
C MET A 51 -24.38 -10.04 11.27
N GLY A 52 -24.24 -11.22 10.66
CA GLY A 52 -22.94 -11.82 10.32
C GLY A 52 -22.01 -10.93 9.49
N LEU A 53 -22.53 -10.25 8.46
CA LEU A 53 -21.71 -9.34 7.64
C LEU A 53 -21.19 -8.15 8.45
N LEU A 54 -22.01 -7.56 9.33
CA LEU A 54 -21.58 -6.45 10.19
C LEU A 54 -20.42 -6.89 11.10
N TYR A 55 -20.55 -8.06 11.73
CA TYR A 55 -19.49 -8.61 12.58
C TYR A 55 -18.24 -9.04 11.81
N MET A 56 -18.37 -9.45 10.55
CA MET A 56 -17.17 -9.67 9.72
C MET A 56 -16.44 -8.35 9.45
N PHE A 57 -17.17 -7.26 9.14
CA PHE A 57 -16.56 -5.97 8.85
C PHE A 57 -15.77 -5.38 10.02
N THR A 58 -16.11 -5.70 11.28
CA THR A 58 -15.31 -5.24 12.43
C THR A 58 -13.88 -5.80 12.41
N MET A 59 -13.69 -7.00 11.84
CA MET A 59 -12.36 -7.62 11.69
C MET A 59 -11.64 -7.17 10.42
N MET A 60 -12.36 -6.67 9.41
CA MET A 60 -11.81 -6.38 8.09
C MET A 60 -10.81 -5.23 8.09
N ASN A 61 -10.98 -4.19 8.90
CA ASN A 61 -10.01 -3.10 8.94
C ASN A 61 -8.62 -3.60 9.41
N ASN A 62 -8.59 -4.44 10.44
CA ASN A 62 -7.34 -5.03 10.92
C ASN A 62 -6.76 -6.03 9.91
N ALA A 63 -7.60 -6.90 9.33
CA ALA A 63 -7.16 -7.85 8.31
C ALA A 63 -6.56 -7.15 7.08
N ARG A 64 -7.21 -6.09 6.56
CA ARG A 64 -6.75 -5.33 5.40
C ARG A 64 -5.49 -4.52 5.69
N LEU A 65 -5.35 -3.97 6.89
CA LEU A 65 -4.10 -3.34 7.33
C LEU A 65 -2.97 -4.38 7.42
N GLY A 66 -3.26 -5.57 7.96
CA GLY A 66 -2.33 -6.71 7.98
C GLY A 66 -1.85 -7.08 6.56
N VAL A 67 -2.76 -7.18 5.60
CA VAL A 67 -2.42 -7.42 4.18
C VAL A 67 -1.58 -6.30 3.58
N GLY A 68 -1.85 -5.04 3.93
CA GLY A 68 -0.99 -3.91 3.58
C GLY A 68 0.44 -4.10 4.08
N LEU A 69 0.58 -4.49 5.35
CA LEU A 69 1.87 -4.77 6.00
C LEU A 69 2.60 -5.98 5.41
N GLU A 70 1.89 -7.02 4.97
CA GLU A 70 2.48 -8.12 4.20
C GLU A 70 3.13 -7.59 2.91
N GLY A 71 2.44 -6.70 2.19
CA GLY A 71 2.98 -5.99 1.03
C GLY A 71 4.26 -5.23 1.37
N VAL A 72 4.25 -4.45 2.46
CA VAL A 72 5.44 -3.72 2.93
C VAL A 72 6.60 -4.66 3.26
N GLY A 73 6.34 -5.73 4.00
CA GLY A 73 7.36 -6.68 4.44
C GLY A 73 8.05 -7.40 3.27
N VAL A 74 7.26 -7.87 2.30
CA VAL A 74 7.81 -8.55 1.11
C VAL A 74 8.56 -7.56 0.22
N ALA A 75 8.03 -6.35 0.01
CA ALA A 75 8.68 -5.30 -0.78
C ALA A 75 10.03 -4.87 -0.18
N ASP A 76 10.08 -4.69 1.14
CA ASP A 76 11.30 -4.33 1.86
C ASP A 76 12.37 -5.42 1.77
N ARG A 77 11.97 -6.68 1.99
CA ARG A 77 12.91 -7.80 1.87
C ARG A 77 13.47 -7.95 0.46
N ALA A 78 12.62 -7.77 -0.57
CA ALA A 78 13.03 -7.81 -1.97
C ALA A 78 13.97 -6.65 -2.32
N TYR A 79 13.73 -5.45 -1.79
CA TYR A 79 14.63 -4.29 -1.92
C TYR A 79 16.00 -4.56 -1.31
N GLN A 80 16.05 -5.09 -0.07
CA GLN A 80 17.32 -5.42 0.58
C GLN A 80 18.12 -6.43 -0.25
N GLN A 81 17.46 -7.47 -0.76
CA GLN A 81 18.12 -8.45 -1.62
C GLN A 81 18.66 -7.84 -2.92
N SER A 82 17.85 -7.03 -3.61
CA SER A 82 18.28 -6.40 -4.87
C SER A 82 19.39 -5.38 -4.65
N LEU A 83 19.40 -4.68 -3.52
CA LEU A 83 20.49 -3.79 -3.12
C LEU A 83 21.79 -4.57 -2.93
N ASP A 84 21.78 -5.64 -2.13
CA ASP A 84 22.96 -6.48 -1.89
C ASP A 84 23.54 -7.01 -3.21
N PHE A 85 22.67 -7.56 -4.07
CA PHE A 85 23.08 -8.02 -5.40
C PHE A 85 23.68 -6.90 -6.26
N ALA A 86 23.09 -5.71 -6.23
CA ALA A 86 23.55 -4.57 -7.03
C ALA A 86 24.93 -4.04 -6.59
N VAL A 87 25.24 -4.13 -5.30
CA VAL A 87 26.55 -3.76 -4.75
C VAL A 87 27.64 -4.72 -5.20
N GLU A 88 27.36 -6.03 -5.22
CA GLU A 88 28.36 -7.06 -5.52
C GLU A 88 28.53 -7.30 -7.03
N ARG A 89 27.44 -7.26 -7.80
CA ARG A 89 27.44 -7.65 -9.21
C ARG A 89 28.21 -6.63 -10.05
N ARG A 90 29.31 -7.08 -10.69
CA ARG A 90 30.10 -6.26 -11.62
C ARG A 90 29.75 -6.54 -13.07
N GLN A 91 29.20 -5.54 -13.77
CA GLN A 91 28.85 -5.65 -15.18
C GLN A 91 28.81 -4.27 -15.84
N GLY A 92 29.28 -4.18 -17.08
CA GLY A 92 29.37 -2.93 -17.82
C GLY A 92 30.51 -2.03 -17.32
N ARG A 93 30.61 -0.84 -17.90
CA ARG A 93 31.68 0.14 -17.63
C ARG A 93 31.05 1.53 -17.47
N ARG A 94 31.60 2.35 -16.57
CA ARG A 94 31.19 3.76 -16.44
C ARG A 94 31.87 4.59 -17.54
N PRO A 95 31.30 5.73 -17.96
CA PRO A 95 31.89 6.60 -18.98
C PRO A 95 33.38 6.92 -18.75
N ASP A 96 33.78 7.08 -17.48
CA ASP A 96 35.14 7.49 -17.09
C ASP A 96 36.04 6.35 -16.57
N SER A 97 35.57 5.09 -16.59
CA SER A 97 36.37 3.95 -16.09
C SER A 97 37.56 3.63 -17.01
N ALA A 98 38.62 2.99 -16.51
CA ALA A 98 39.76 2.57 -17.34
C ALA A 98 39.42 1.35 -18.25
N PRO A 99 40.16 1.11 -19.36
CA PRO A 99 39.91 -0.04 -20.22
C PRO A 99 39.97 -1.37 -19.46
N GLY A 100 38.95 -2.21 -19.59
CA GLY A 100 38.83 -3.50 -18.90
C GLY A 100 38.24 -3.45 -17.50
N GLU A 101 38.04 -2.26 -16.92
CA GLU A 101 37.41 -2.10 -15.61
C GLU A 101 35.89 -2.34 -15.68
N ARG A 102 35.37 -3.19 -14.78
CA ARG A 102 33.93 -3.44 -14.62
C ARG A 102 33.39 -2.76 -13.37
N ALA A 103 32.35 -1.97 -13.56
CA ALA A 103 31.69 -1.28 -12.46
C ALA A 103 30.66 -2.19 -11.78
N ALA A 104 30.47 -2.01 -10.47
CA ALA A 104 29.32 -2.59 -9.76
C ALA A 104 28.03 -2.00 -10.34
N ILE A 105 26.98 -2.80 -10.50
CA ILE A 105 25.79 -2.35 -11.20
C ILE A 105 25.03 -1.26 -10.45
N ILE A 106 25.18 -1.17 -9.12
CA ILE A 106 24.66 -0.06 -8.30
C ILE A 106 25.16 1.32 -8.77
N SER A 107 26.27 1.39 -9.50
CA SER A 107 26.78 2.64 -10.06
C SER A 107 26.09 3.06 -11.36
N HIS A 108 25.22 2.24 -11.95
CA HIS A 108 24.52 2.58 -13.19
C HIS A 108 23.25 3.38 -12.88
N PRO A 109 22.98 4.49 -13.61
CA PRO A 109 21.87 5.39 -13.29
C PRO A 109 20.51 4.70 -13.23
N ASP A 110 20.22 3.76 -14.13
CA ASP A 110 18.93 3.07 -14.12
C ASP A 110 18.78 2.11 -12.92
N VAL A 111 19.87 1.45 -12.50
CA VAL A 111 19.87 0.62 -11.28
C VAL A 111 19.68 1.50 -10.04
N GLN A 112 20.33 2.67 -9.98
CA GLN A 112 20.11 3.64 -8.91
C GLN A 112 18.67 4.12 -8.86
N ARG A 113 18.09 4.45 -10.02
CA ARG A 113 16.68 4.83 -10.14
C ARG A 113 15.77 3.72 -9.61
N MET A 114 15.97 2.47 -10.03
CA MET A 114 15.17 1.35 -9.55
C MET A 114 15.29 1.16 -8.04
N LEU A 115 16.52 1.16 -7.49
CA LEU A 115 16.75 1.03 -6.04
C LEU A 115 16.12 2.17 -5.24
N LEU A 116 16.22 3.41 -5.72
CA LEU A 116 15.58 4.57 -5.09
C LEU A 116 14.06 4.49 -5.18
N THR A 117 13.50 4.01 -6.29
CA THR A 117 12.07 3.73 -6.41
C THR A 117 11.60 2.70 -5.39
N GLN A 118 12.30 1.56 -5.28
CA GLN A 118 11.98 0.53 -4.28
C GLN A 118 12.06 1.11 -2.85
N LYS A 119 13.15 1.79 -2.50
CA LYS A 119 13.35 2.41 -1.18
C LYS A 119 12.24 3.42 -0.85
N ALA A 120 11.97 4.35 -1.75
CA ALA A 120 11.01 5.42 -1.53
C ALA A 120 9.59 4.88 -1.36
N TYR A 121 9.20 3.88 -2.15
CA TYR A 121 7.92 3.21 -1.98
C TYR A 121 7.83 2.44 -0.67
N VAL A 122 8.83 1.63 -0.33
CA VAL A 122 8.85 0.86 0.94
C VAL A 122 8.71 1.79 2.14
N GLU A 123 9.42 2.91 2.15
CA GLU A 123 9.32 3.90 3.23
C GLU A 123 7.95 4.59 3.28
N ALA A 124 7.41 5.02 2.15
CA ALA A 124 6.09 5.64 2.09
C ALA A 124 4.96 4.68 2.52
N MET A 125 4.99 3.44 2.04
CA MET A 125 4.01 2.41 2.42
C MET A 125 4.07 2.10 3.92
N ARG A 126 5.29 1.99 4.49
CA ARG A 126 5.47 1.77 5.93
C ARG A 126 4.89 2.91 6.74
N CYS A 127 5.19 4.17 6.37
CA CYS A 127 4.62 5.32 7.05
C CYS A 127 3.09 5.35 6.96
N LEU A 128 2.51 5.05 5.79
CA LEU A 128 1.06 4.97 5.61
C LEU A 128 0.43 3.90 6.51
N CYS A 129 0.98 2.69 6.53
CA CYS A 129 0.46 1.61 7.36
C CYS A 129 0.56 1.95 8.86
N TYR A 130 1.65 2.57 9.31
CA TYR A 130 1.79 2.97 10.72
C TYR A 130 0.87 4.13 11.10
N TYR A 131 0.66 5.07 10.18
CA TYR A 131 -0.30 6.16 10.38
C TYR A 131 -1.73 5.63 10.48
N ASN A 132 -2.09 4.65 9.64
CA ASN A 132 -3.38 3.97 9.73
C ASN A 132 -3.50 3.12 11.01
N ALA A 133 -2.45 2.39 11.40
CA ALA A 133 -2.43 1.63 12.64
C ALA A 133 -2.70 2.53 13.87
N THR A 134 -2.09 3.73 13.88
CA THR A 134 -2.36 4.73 14.93
C THR A 134 -3.82 5.17 14.94
N ALA A 135 -4.41 5.43 13.77
CA ALA A 135 -5.83 5.79 13.67
C ALA A 135 -6.74 4.64 14.15
N LEU A 136 -6.39 3.39 13.82
CA LEU A 136 -7.10 2.19 14.26
C LEU A 136 -7.06 2.03 15.78
N ASP A 137 -5.88 2.16 16.39
CA ASP A 137 -5.73 2.07 17.85
C ASP A 137 -6.55 3.15 18.56
N LEU A 138 -6.49 4.40 18.08
CA LEU A 138 -7.27 5.51 18.62
C LEU A 138 -8.79 5.25 18.47
N ALA A 139 -9.23 4.71 17.33
CA ALA A 139 -10.64 4.39 17.10
C ALA A 139 -11.15 3.26 18.03
N GLN A 140 -10.28 2.32 18.42
CA GLN A 140 -10.63 1.22 19.30
C GLN A 140 -10.59 1.59 20.78
N HIS A 141 -9.63 2.43 21.18
CA HIS A 141 -9.28 2.61 22.60
C HIS A 141 -9.64 3.98 23.18
N LEU A 142 -9.90 5.01 22.37
CA LEU A 142 -10.39 6.27 22.90
C LEU A 142 -11.82 6.11 23.48
N PRO A 143 -12.18 6.91 24.51
CA PRO A 143 -13.56 7.00 24.97
C PRO A 143 -14.52 7.41 23.86
N GLU A 144 -15.80 7.07 23.99
CA GLU A 144 -16.82 7.55 23.06
C GLU A 144 -16.84 9.08 23.01
N GLY A 145 -16.82 9.63 21.79
CA GLY A 145 -16.74 11.07 21.58
C GLY A 145 -16.26 11.42 20.18
N ASP A 146 -16.08 12.73 19.94
CA ASP A 146 -15.71 13.25 18.63
C ASP A 146 -14.32 12.80 18.18
N GLU A 147 -13.36 12.66 19.11
CA GLU A 147 -12.00 12.21 18.80
C GLU A 147 -11.97 10.74 18.32
N ARG A 148 -12.71 9.85 19.01
CA ARG A 148 -12.85 8.45 18.60
C ARG A 148 -13.53 8.34 17.23
N ARG A 149 -14.58 9.14 16.99
CA ARG A 149 -15.28 9.19 15.70
C ARG A 149 -14.34 9.66 14.59
N ALA A 150 -13.59 10.73 14.81
CA ALA A 150 -12.62 11.24 13.85
C ALA A 150 -11.50 10.22 13.55
N ALA A 151 -11.02 9.51 14.58
CA ALA A 151 -10.04 8.43 14.41
C ALA A 151 -10.62 7.26 13.58
N GLN A 152 -11.87 6.87 13.83
CA GLN A 152 -12.54 5.82 13.06
C GLN A 152 -12.72 6.23 11.59
N GLU A 153 -13.19 7.46 11.33
CA GLU A 153 -13.36 7.98 9.97
C GLU A 153 -12.02 8.05 9.21
N LEU A 154 -10.95 8.47 9.89
CA LEU A 154 -9.60 8.47 9.32
C LEU A 154 -9.10 7.05 9.04
N CYS A 155 -9.24 6.13 9.99
CA CYS A 155 -8.88 4.72 9.81
C CYS A 155 -9.61 4.11 8.62
N ASP A 156 -10.92 4.35 8.52
CA ASP A 156 -11.77 3.87 7.45
C ASP A 156 -11.35 4.42 6.08
N LEU A 157 -10.95 5.70 6.02
CA LEU A 157 -10.42 6.33 4.82
C LEU A 157 -9.05 5.75 4.43
N LEU A 158 -8.14 5.52 5.39
CA LEU A 158 -6.78 5.07 5.15
C LEU A 158 -6.64 3.56 4.89
N THR A 159 -7.59 2.75 5.35
CA THR A 159 -7.58 1.29 5.19
C THR A 159 -7.52 0.83 3.73
N PRO A 160 -8.39 1.29 2.81
CA PRO A 160 -8.29 0.90 1.40
C PRO A 160 -6.98 1.36 0.76
N LEU A 161 -6.40 2.49 1.18
CA LEU A 161 -5.09 2.97 0.70
C LEU A 161 -3.99 2.02 1.20
N SER A 162 -3.99 1.71 2.49
CA SER A 162 -3.01 0.81 3.13
C SER A 162 -3.05 -0.59 2.51
N LYS A 163 -4.25 -1.08 2.15
CA LYS A 163 -4.40 -2.38 1.51
C LYS A 163 -4.01 -2.30 0.03
N ALA A 164 -4.76 -1.55 -0.78
CA ALA A 164 -4.64 -1.65 -2.22
C ALA A 164 -3.37 -1.01 -2.76
N TRP A 165 -3.05 0.22 -2.34
CA TRP A 165 -1.87 0.90 -2.84
C TRP A 165 -0.60 0.18 -2.42
N CYS A 166 -0.48 -0.22 -1.14
CA CYS A 166 0.73 -0.91 -0.69
C CYS A 166 0.90 -2.27 -1.38
N THR A 167 -0.17 -3.01 -1.65
CA THR A 167 -0.04 -4.30 -2.34
C THR A 167 0.22 -4.17 -3.84
N ASP A 168 -0.34 -3.18 -4.53
CA ASP A 168 0.01 -2.88 -5.94
C ASP A 168 1.48 -2.45 -6.04
N VAL A 169 1.90 -1.51 -5.20
CA VAL A 169 3.28 -1.01 -5.16
C VAL A 169 4.26 -2.09 -4.72
N ALA A 170 3.86 -3.03 -3.86
CA ALA A 170 4.71 -4.17 -3.51
C ALA A 170 4.93 -5.10 -4.70
N ASN A 171 3.92 -5.36 -5.53
CA ASN A 171 4.08 -6.10 -6.79
C ASN A 171 5.08 -5.38 -7.72
N GLU A 172 4.92 -4.08 -7.92
CA GLU A 172 5.85 -3.25 -8.71
C GLU A 172 7.28 -3.31 -8.15
N THR A 173 7.44 -3.18 -6.83
CA THR A 173 8.73 -3.19 -6.13
C THR A 173 9.43 -4.54 -6.25
N THR A 174 8.70 -5.65 -6.13
CA THR A 174 9.27 -6.99 -6.34
C THR A 174 9.65 -7.24 -7.80
N SER A 175 8.88 -6.69 -8.75
CA SER A 175 9.23 -6.75 -10.18
C SER A 175 10.53 -6.01 -10.48
N LEU A 176 10.73 -4.81 -9.90
CA LEU A 176 11.99 -4.09 -9.96
C LEU A 176 13.15 -4.90 -9.35
N ALA A 177 12.90 -5.62 -8.25
CA ALA A 177 13.89 -6.49 -7.64
C ALA A 177 14.36 -7.58 -8.61
N LEU A 178 13.44 -8.23 -9.33
CA LEU A 178 13.79 -9.20 -10.39
C LEU A 178 14.63 -8.54 -11.49
N GLN A 179 14.20 -7.35 -11.93
CA GLN A 179 14.87 -6.61 -12.99
C GLN A 179 16.33 -6.27 -12.64
N ILE A 180 16.61 -5.88 -11.40
CA ILE A 180 17.97 -5.58 -10.90
C ILE A 180 18.86 -6.83 -10.93
N HIS A 181 18.31 -8.01 -10.66
CA HIS A 181 19.05 -9.28 -10.76
C HIS A 181 19.32 -9.71 -12.21
N GLY A 182 18.67 -9.08 -13.21
CA GLY A 182 18.73 -9.48 -14.61
C GLY A 182 18.25 -10.92 -14.80
N GLY A 183 18.92 -11.70 -15.66
CA GLY A 183 18.55 -13.10 -15.89
C GLY A 183 18.55 -13.98 -14.64
N MET A 184 19.39 -13.66 -13.64
CA MET A 184 19.40 -14.38 -12.36
C MET A 184 18.12 -14.15 -11.54
N GLY A 185 17.42 -13.04 -11.75
CA GLY A 185 16.14 -12.78 -11.08
C GLY A 185 15.06 -13.79 -11.48
N TYR A 186 15.20 -14.45 -12.63
CA TYR A 186 14.27 -15.46 -13.11
C TYR A 186 14.66 -16.90 -12.73
N VAL A 187 15.71 -17.05 -11.92
CA VAL A 187 16.23 -18.34 -11.43
C VAL A 187 15.77 -18.52 -9.99
N GLU A 188 14.99 -19.57 -9.72
CA GLU A 188 14.35 -19.82 -8.41
C GLU A 188 15.37 -19.97 -7.27
N GLU A 189 16.55 -20.52 -7.54
CA GLU A 189 17.64 -20.68 -6.55
C GLU A 189 18.16 -19.35 -5.99
N THR A 190 17.91 -18.23 -6.67
CA THR A 190 18.24 -16.91 -6.11
C THR A 190 17.27 -16.46 -5.03
N GLY A 191 16.06 -17.04 -4.97
CA GLY A 191 14.99 -16.61 -4.08
C GLY A 191 14.30 -15.30 -4.49
N ALA A 192 14.82 -14.53 -5.45
CA ALA A 192 14.22 -13.26 -5.87
C ALA A 192 12.82 -13.46 -6.47
N ALA A 193 12.66 -14.51 -7.30
CA ALA A 193 11.39 -14.90 -7.94
C ALA A 193 10.28 -15.20 -6.92
N GLN A 194 10.63 -15.75 -5.75
CA GLN A 194 9.67 -16.09 -4.72
C GLN A 194 8.90 -14.85 -4.24
N TYR A 195 9.57 -13.73 -3.98
CA TYR A 195 8.90 -12.52 -3.50
C TYR A 195 7.85 -11.99 -4.48
N CYS A 196 8.14 -12.05 -5.78
CA CYS A 196 7.17 -11.67 -6.82
C CYS A 196 5.96 -12.61 -6.89
N ARG A 197 6.17 -13.92 -6.66
CA ARG A 197 5.07 -14.91 -6.63
C ARG A 197 4.23 -14.79 -5.37
N ASP A 198 4.88 -14.62 -4.22
CA ASP A 198 4.24 -14.61 -2.90
C ASP A 198 3.44 -13.32 -2.68
N VAL A 199 3.95 -12.15 -3.10
CA VAL A 199 3.24 -10.88 -2.93
C VAL A 199 2.00 -10.74 -3.81
N ARG A 200 1.90 -11.54 -4.89
CA ARG A 200 0.84 -11.38 -5.90
C ARG A 200 -0.55 -11.55 -5.32
N ILE A 201 -0.71 -12.44 -4.34
CA ILE A 201 -1.99 -12.72 -3.68
C ILE A 201 -2.51 -11.54 -2.85
N ALA A 202 -1.61 -10.69 -2.33
CA ALA A 202 -1.98 -9.59 -1.44
C ALA A 202 -2.91 -8.56 -2.12
N ALA A 203 -2.76 -8.37 -3.43
CA ALA A 203 -3.64 -7.53 -4.24
C ALA A 203 -5.02 -8.17 -4.55
N ILE A 204 -5.22 -9.44 -4.19
CA ILE A 204 -6.39 -10.24 -4.57
C ILE A 204 -7.27 -10.57 -3.35
N TYR A 205 -6.70 -11.18 -2.30
CA TYR A 205 -7.49 -11.56 -1.13
C TYR A 205 -7.85 -10.37 -0.25
N GLU A 206 -8.70 -10.61 0.75
CA GLU A 206 -9.24 -9.57 1.65
C GLU A 206 -9.88 -8.40 0.89
N GLY A 207 -10.50 -8.73 -0.25
CA GLY A 207 -11.08 -7.80 -1.23
C GLY A 207 -10.04 -7.31 -2.23
N THR A 208 -10.27 -7.60 -3.52
CA THR A 208 -9.36 -7.18 -4.60
C THR A 208 -9.11 -5.68 -4.59
N ASN A 209 -7.98 -5.24 -5.13
CA ASN A 209 -7.63 -3.81 -5.10
C ASN A 209 -8.67 -2.92 -5.80
N GLY A 210 -9.37 -3.42 -6.83
CA GLY A 210 -10.52 -2.74 -7.42
C GLY A 210 -11.71 -2.61 -6.46
N ILE A 211 -12.00 -3.64 -5.66
CA ILE A 211 -13.04 -3.56 -4.63
C ILE A 211 -12.66 -2.57 -3.52
N GLN A 212 -11.39 -2.49 -3.13
CA GLN A 212 -10.94 -1.47 -2.17
C GLN A 212 -11.08 -0.06 -2.73
N ALA A 213 -10.78 0.12 -4.01
CA ALA A 213 -10.98 1.41 -4.68
C ALA A 213 -12.46 1.81 -4.73
N ILE A 214 -13.34 0.86 -5.05
CA ILE A 214 -14.80 1.07 -5.03
C ILE A 214 -15.29 1.36 -3.60
N ASP A 215 -14.76 0.68 -2.58
CA ASP A 215 -15.09 0.97 -1.18
C ASP A 215 -14.66 2.39 -0.78
N LEU A 216 -13.43 2.79 -1.15
CA LEU A 216 -12.93 4.14 -0.95
C LEU A 216 -13.89 5.18 -1.56
N VAL A 217 -14.17 5.10 -2.86
CA VAL A 217 -14.97 6.12 -3.56
C VAL A 217 -16.46 6.03 -3.22
N GLY A 218 -17.02 4.83 -3.15
CA GLY A 218 -18.45 4.61 -2.97
C GLY A 218 -18.94 4.70 -1.53
N ARG A 219 -18.06 4.47 -0.54
CA ARG A 219 -18.46 4.40 0.88
C ARG A 219 -17.66 5.32 1.79
N LYS A 220 -16.35 5.44 1.61
CA LYS A 220 -15.50 6.22 2.54
C LYS A 220 -15.45 7.70 2.17
N LEU A 221 -15.37 8.00 0.87
CA LEU A 221 -15.28 9.36 0.35
C LEU A 221 -16.52 10.22 0.67
N PRO A 222 -17.77 9.73 0.55
CA PRO A 222 -18.96 10.55 0.82
C PRO A 222 -19.22 10.84 2.30
N VAL A 223 -18.46 10.25 3.23
CA VAL A 223 -18.64 10.46 4.67
C VAL A 223 -18.52 11.96 4.99
N ARG A 224 -19.51 12.48 5.72
CA ARG A 224 -19.65 13.91 6.03
C ARG A 224 -19.54 14.81 4.77
N GLY A 225 -20.03 14.33 3.62
CA GLY A 225 -19.99 15.08 2.36
C GLY A 225 -18.58 15.34 1.83
N GLY A 226 -17.60 14.48 2.16
CA GLY A 226 -16.20 14.65 1.76
C GLY A 226 -15.32 15.33 2.81
N ALA A 227 -15.87 15.81 3.93
CA ALA A 227 -15.10 16.54 4.93
C ALA A 227 -13.87 15.77 5.44
N VAL A 228 -13.99 14.46 5.65
CA VAL A 228 -12.87 13.62 6.17
C VAL A 228 -11.64 13.67 5.26
N VAL A 229 -11.82 13.54 3.95
CA VAL A 229 -10.70 13.57 3.00
C VAL A 229 -10.17 14.99 2.80
N HIS A 230 -11.03 16.00 2.83
CA HIS A 230 -10.58 17.40 2.76
C HIS A 230 -9.76 17.78 3.99
N GLU A 231 -10.18 17.39 5.19
CA GLU A 231 -9.41 17.57 6.44
C GLU A 231 -8.05 16.86 6.37
N LEU A 232 -7.98 15.65 5.79
CA LEU A 232 -6.71 14.98 5.54
C LEU A 232 -5.82 15.78 4.58
N LEU A 233 -6.38 16.28 3.48
CA LEU A 233 -5.66 17.10 2.50
C LEU A 233 -5.27 18.48 3.06
N ASP A 234 -6.01 19.02 4.03
CA ASP A 234 -5.67 20.26 4.74
C ASP A 234 -4.39 20.05 5.54
N ARG A 235 -4.27 18.92 6.27
CA ARG A 235 -3.04 18.55 6.98
C ARG A 235 -1.83 18.44 6.05
N VAL A 236 -2.03 17.93 4.84
CA VAL A 236 -0.96 17.85 3.83
C VAL A 236 -0.53 19.24 3.40
N ALA A 237 -1.47 20.12 3.06
CA ALA A 237 -1.20 21.49 2.65
C ALA A 237 -0.50 22.29 3.77
N GLU A 238 -1.01 22.22 4.99
CA GLU A 238 -0.42 22.87 6.17
C GLU A 238 1.02 22.39 6.41
N THR A 239 1.27 21.09 6.25
CA THR A 239 2.63 20.54 6.35
C THR A 239 3.53 21.12 5.26
N ALA A 240 3.06 21.15 4.01
CA ALA A 240 3.81 21.71 2.89
C ALA A 240 4.15 23.19 3.13
N ASP A 241 3.24 23.97 3.71
CA ASP A 241 3.46 25.39 4.06
C ASP A 241 4.49 25.58 5.18
N GLN A 242 4.55 24.64 6.13
CA GLN A 242 5.42 24.71 7.31
C GLN A 242 6.81 24.09 7.14
N LEU A 243 7.09 23.42 6.01
CA LEU A 243 8.40 22.77 5.76
C LEU A 243 9.58 23.73 5.95
N HIS A 244 10.69 23.26 6.51
CA HIS A 244 11.89 24.08 6.57
C HIS A 244 12.38 24.50 5.16
N PRO A 245 13.01 25.68 4.99
CA PRO A 245 13.55 26.12 3.70
C PRO A 245 14.49 25.11 3.03
N ASP A 246 15.23 24.31 3.81
CA ASP A 246 16.10 23.24 3.29
C ASP A 246 15.32 22.14 2.56
N LEU A 247 14.02 22.01 2.82
CA LEU A 247 13.11 21.05 2.20
C LEU A 247 12.17 21.72 1.18
N ALA A 248 12.50 22.92 0.71
CA ALA A 248 11.64 23.68 -0.21
C ALA A 248 11.31 22.92 -1.51
N ALA A 249 12.19 22.03 -1.96
CA ALA A 249 11.97 21.18 -3.14
C ALA A 249 10.76 20.23 -3.02
N LEU A 250 10.27 19.97 -1.79
CA LEU A 250 9.10 19.12 -1.56
C LEU A 250 7.77 19.90 -1.68
N ARG A 251 7.81 21.23 -1.54
CA ARG A 251 6.61 22.07 -1.37
C ARG A 251 5.71 22.04 -2.60
N GLU A 252 6.25 22.43 -3.75
CA GLU A 252 5.48 22.53 -5.01
C GLU A 252 4.85 21.18 -5.41
N PRO A 253 5.59 20.04 -5.44
CA PRO A 253 4.98 18.74 -5.74
C PRO A 253 3.85 18.35 -4.77
N LEU A 254 3.99 18.64 -3.47
CA LEU A 254 2.94 18.38 -2.49
C LEU A 254 1.69 19.24 -2.74
N THR A 255 1.89 20.54 -3.00
CA THR A 255 0.80 21.48 -3.28
C THR A 255 0.04 21.07 -4.54
N GLU A 256 0.73 20.68 -5.61
CA GLU A 256 0.12 20.19 -6.84
C GLU A 256 -0.68 18.91 -6.59
N ALA A 257 -0.10 17.94 -5.87
CA ALA A 257 -0.78 16.69 -5.55
C ALA A 257 -2.05 16.92 -4.72
N VAL A 258 -2.01 17.84 -3.74
CA VAL A 258 -3.20 18.24 -2.97
C VAL A 258 -4.26 18.87 -3.86
N ALA A 259 -3.87 19.80 -4.74
CA ALA A 259 -4.80 20.44 -5.66
C ALA A 259 -5.48 19.43 -6.59
N SER A 260 -4.71 18.50 -7.18
CA SER A 260 -5.26 17.41 -7.99
C SER A 260 -6.18 16.49 -7.19
N ALA A 261 -5.80 16.11 -5.97
CA ALA A 261 -6.61 15.25 -5.11
C ALA A 261 -7.94 15.89 -4.72
N ARG A 262 -7.94 17.19 -4.39
CA ARG A 262 -9.18 17.94 -4.09
C ARG A 262 -10.09 18.01 -5.31
N SER A 263 -9.56 18.43 -6.45
CA SER A 263 -10.36 18.54 -7.67
C SER A 263 -10.98 17.20 -8.08
N CYS A 264 -10.22 16.10 -7.97
CA CYS A 264 -10.75 14.76 -8.21
C CYS A 264 -11.82 14.36 -7.18
N THR A 265 -11.58 14.65 -5.90
CA THR A 265 -12.53 14.37 -4.82
C THR A 265 -13.87 15.06 -5.08
N ASP A 266 -13.84 16.36 -5.36
CA ASP A 266 -15.03 17.16 -5.61
C ASP A 266 -15.81 16.64 -6.82
N TRP A 267 -15.09 16.27 -7.90
CA TRP A 267 -15.70 15.69 -9.09
C TRP A 267 -16.38 14.36 -8.79
N LEU A 268 -15.74 13.46 -8.05
CA LEU A 268 -16.31 12.16 -7.68
C LEU A 268 -17.56 12.30 -6.81
N LEU A 269 -17.54 13.23 -5.85
CA LEU A 269 -18.69 13.54 -4.99
C LEU A 269 -19.87 14.13 -5.79
N ALA A 270 -19.58 14.94 -6.80
CA ALA A 270 -20.58 15.53 -7.67
C ALA A 270 -21.15 14.55 -8.71
N ASN A 271 -20.46 13.45 -9.01
CA ASN A 271 -20.83 12.49 -10.07
C ASN A 271 -20.93 11.04 -9.53
N PRO A 272 -21.86 10.75 -8.60
CA PRO A 272 -21.97 9.44 -7.96
C PRO A 272 -22.38 8.33 -8.94
N GLY A 273 -22.28 7.07 -8.48
CA GLY A 273 -22.62 5.90 -9.29
C GLY A 273 -21.48 5.52 -10.24
N ASP A 274 -21.82 4.96 -11.41
CA ASP A 274 -20.83 4.39 -12.34
C ASP A 274 -19.77 5.40 -12.79
N ALA A 275 -20.14 6.69 -12.92
CA ALA A 275 -19.19 7.75 -13.27
C ALA A 275 -18.05 7.88 -12.24
N ALA A 276 -18.38 7.90 -10.95
CA ALA A 276 -17.39 7.91 -9.87
C ALA A 276 -16.63 6.58 -9.77
N LEU A 277 -17.33 5.44 -9.90
CA LEU A 277 -16.71 4.12 -9.76
C LEU A 277 -15.71 3.82 -10.89
N ALA A 278 -15.92 4.36 -12.10
CA ALA A 278 -14.97 4.27 -13.20
C ALA A 278 -13.60 4.92 -12.86
N GLY A 279 -13.62 6.00 -12.08
CA GLY A 279 -12.41 6.71 -11.62
C GLY A 279 -11.79 6.16 -10.34
N ALA A 280 -12.33 5.10 -9.75
CA ALA A 280 -11.99 4.69 -8.39
C ALA A 280 -10.53 4.24 -8.22
N THR A 281 -10.05 3.34 -9.07
CA THR A 281 -8.67 2.84 -9.03
C THR A 281 -7.63 3.95 -9.24
N PRO A 282 -7.72 4.80 -10.29
CA PRO A 282 -6.77 5.91 -10.45
C PRO A 282 -6.85 6.92 -9.29
N TYR A 283 -8.04 7.16 -8.72
CA TYR A 283 -8.20 8.04 -7.56
C TYR A 283 -7.50 7.49 -6.31
N LEU A 284 -7.66 6.19 -6.04
CA LEU A 284 -6.98 5.54 -4.91
C LEU A 284 -5.47 5.70 -5.01
N ARG A 285 -4.89 5.49 -6.20
CA ARG A 285 -3.44 5.65 -6.42
C ARG A 285 -2.99 7.10 -6.31
N LEU A 286 -3.79 8.05 -6.81
CA LEU A 286 -3.54 9.48 -6.69
C LEU A 286 -3.52 9.91 -5.21
N LEU A 287 -4.57 9.57 -4.46
CA LEU A 287 -4.71 9.95 -3.05
C LEU A 287 -3.63 9.29 -2.19
N ALA A 288 -3.37 8.00 -2.39
CA ALA A 288 -2.31 7.29 -1.66
C ALA A 288 -0.92 7.87 -1.98
N GLY A 289 -0.66 8.28 -3.22
CA GLY A 289 0.57 8.98 -3.60
C GLY A 289 0.75 10.30 -2.84
N ALA A 290 -0.30 11.13 -2.76
CA ALA A 290 -0.28 12.38 -2.02
C ALA A 290 -0.04 12.17 -0.51
N VAL A 291 -0.75 11.19 0.10
CA VAL A 291 -0.57 10.83 1.51
C VAL A 291 0.83 10.25 1.77
N GLY A 292 1.35 9.41 0.87
CA GLY A 292 2.70 8.86 0.95
C GLY A 292 3.78 9.94 0.90
N ALA A 293 3.66 10.89 -0.04
CA ALA A 293 4.57 12.03 -0.15
C ALA A 293 4.54 12.89 1.12
N TRP A 294 3.34 13.17 1.63
CA TRP A 294 3.17 13.93 2.88
C TRP A 294 3.88 13.27 4.07
N LEU A 295 3.70 11.96 4.24
CA LEU A 295 4.31 11.23 5.34
C LEU A 295 5.84 11.15 5.20
N LEU A 296 6.36 11.05 3.98
CA LEU A 296 7.80 11.17 3.73
C LEU A 296 8.32 12.58 4.03
N ALA A 297 7.58 13.63 3.68
CA ALA A 297 7.96 15.01 4.00
C ALA A 297 8.00 15.26 5.52
N ARG A 298 7.04 14.70 6.28
CA ARG A 298 7.10 14.71 7.75
C ARG A 298 8.33 13.98 8.29
N SER A 299 8.67 12.83 7.69
CA SER A 299 9.89 12.09 8.06
C SER A 299 11.16 12.87 7.73
N ALA A 300 11.19 13.61 6.61
CA ALA A 300 12.32 14.45 6.22
C ALA A 300 12.49 15.64 7.16
N GLU A 301 11.41 16.31 7.57
CA GLU A 301 11.45 17.42 8.53
C GLU A 301 11.95 16.94 9.90
N ALA A 302 11.45 15.80 10.39
CA ALA A 302 11.95 15.19 11.63
C ALA A 302 13.45 14.85 11.50
N ALA A 303 13.87 14.24 10.40
CA ALA A 303 15.27 13.91 10.17
C ALA A 303 16.18 15.14 10.11
N ARG A 304 15.72 16.23 9.49
CA ARG A 304 16.41 17.51 9.46
C ARG A 304 16.56 18.10 10.86
N ALA A 305 15.50 18.07 11.68
CA ALA A 305 15.53 18.56 13.04
C ALA A 305 16.54 17.81 13.92
N GLU A 306 16.62 16.48 13.81
CA GLU A 306 17.60 15.66 14.53
C GLU A 306 19.05 15.93 14.09
N ILE A 307 19.29 16.14 12.79
CA ILE A 307 20.61 16.57 12.30
C ILE A 307 20.98 17.94 12.88
N ALA A 308 20.05 18.88 12.88
CA ALA A 308 20.27 20.21 13.46
C ALA A 308 20.50 20.16 14.99
N ALA A 309 19.96 19.14 15.67
CA ALA A 309 20.19 18.87 17.09
C ALA A 309 21.54 18.20 17.39
N GLY A 310 22.32 17.84 16.36
CA GLY A 310 23.69 17.36 16.51
C GLY A 310 23.89 15.87 16.25
N ALA A 311 23.00 15.19 15.52
CA ALA A 311 23.25 13.82 15.06
C ALA A 311 24.57 13.74 14.27
N THR A 312 25.36 12.67 14.46
CA THR A 312 26.68 12.50 13.81
C THR A 312 26.90 11.09 13.29
N GLY A 313 27.93 10.92 12.46
CA GLY A 313 28.33 9.62 11.92
C GLY A 313 27.21 8.93 11.13
N THR A 314 27.08 7.62 11.33
CA THR A 314 26.11 6.76 10.63
C THR A 314 24.65 7.15 10.87
N GLU A 315 24.35 7.76 12.01
CA GLU A 315 23.00 8.26 12.30
C GLU A 315 22.66 9.45 11.40
N ALA A 316 23.57 10.42 11.30
CA ALA A 316 23.40 11.57 10.42
C ALA A 316 23.25 11.15 8.94
N GLU A 317 24.03 10.16 8.49
CA GLU A 317 23.92 9.61 7.13
C GLU A 317 22.54 8.98 6.87
N ALA A 318 22.02 8.20 7.82
CA ALA A 318 20.68 7.61 7.71
C ALA A 318 19.57 8.67 7.69
N LEU A 319 19.70 9.73 8.50
CA LEU A 319 18.77 10.86 8.53
C LEU A 319 18.83 11.69 7.23
N GLN A 320 20.01 11.90 6.66
CA GLN A 320 20.17 12.54 5.35
C GLN A 320 19.52 11.70 4.25
N ALA A 321 19.65 10.38 4.30
CA ALA A 321 18.99 9.49 3.35
C ALA A 321 17.46 9.61 3.40
N LYS A 322 16.84 9.92 4.56
CA LYS A 322 15.40 10.21 4.64
C LYS A 322 14.99 11.44 3.84
N GLN A 323 15.77 12.52 3.94
CA GLN A 323 15.51 13.75 3.18
C GLN A 323 15.63 13.50 1.66
N VAL A 324 16.69 12.80 1.23
CA VAL A 324 16.89 12.44 -0.18
C VAL A 324 15.77 11.52 -0.70
N THR A 325 15.32 10.57 0.11
CA THR A 325 14.23 9.65 -0.26
C THR A 325 12.91 10.38 -0.45
N ALA A 326 12.59 11.33 0.43
CA ALA A 326 11.41 12.18 0.31
C ALA A 326 11.48 13.05 -0.96
N GLU A 327 12.63 13.65 -1.24
CA GLU A 327 12.83 14.45 -2.45
C GLU A 327 12.69 13.61 -3.72
N PHE A 328 13.29 12.42 -3.75
CA PHE A 328 13.14 11.50 -4.87
C PHE A 328 11.67 11.12 -5.10
N PHE A 329 10.94 10.77 -4.04
CA PHE A 329 9.51 10.44 -4.14
C PHE A 329 8.71 11.62 -4.74
N CYS A 330 8.86 12.82 -4.18
CA CYS A 330 8.15 14.01 -4.63
C CYS A 330 8.49 14.40 -6.07
N ARG A 331 9.76 14.25 -6.49
CA ARG A 331 10.21 14.70 -7.83
C ARG A 331 10.02 13.66 -8.93
N GLN A 332 10.04 12.37 -8.60
CA GLN A 332 10.08 11.29 -9.59
C GLN A 332 8.83 10.42 -9.61
N LEU A 333 8.18 10.22 -8.45
CA LEU A 333 7.06 9.28 -8.31
C LEU A 333 5.71 9.99 -8.19
N LEU A 334 5.65 11.06 -7.39
CA LEU A 334 4.42 11.81 -7.16
C LEU A 334 3.80 12.45 -8.44
N PRO A 335 4.58 12.98 -9.40
CA PRO A 335 4.00 13.56 -10.62
C PRO A 335 3.18 12.56 -11.45
N GLN A 336 3.57 11.27 -11.41
CA GLN A 336 2.83 10.20 -12.08
C GLN A 336 1.45 9.98 -11.45
N ALA A 337 1.35 10.17 -10.12
CA ALA A 337 0.09 10.05 -9.41
C ALA A 337 -0.84 11.23 -9.74
N ALA A 338 -0.33 12.46 -9.81
CA ALA A 338 -1.10 13.63 -10.24
C ALA A 338 -1.60 13.51 -11.69
N ALA A 339 -0.81 12.90 -12.58
CA ALA A 339 -1.18 12.64 -13.96
C ALA A 339 -2.39 11.67 -14.13
N LEU A 340 -2.84 11.02 -13.05
CA LEU A 340 -4.04 10.17 -13.07
C LEU A 340 -5.35 10.98 -13.03
N ALA A 341 -5.31 12.28 -12.69
CA ALA A 341 -6.52 13.09 -12.54
C ALA A 341 -7.49 13.03 -13.74
N PRO A 342 -7.03 13.11 -15.01
CA PRO A 342 -7.94 12.97 -16.16
C PRO A 342 -8.64 11.60 -16.24
N ALA A 343 -7.96 10.53 -15.79
CA ALA A 343 -8.58 9.20 -15.73
C ALA A 343 -9.59 9.08 -14.58
N VAL A 344 -9.40 9.83 -13.49
CA VAL A 344 -10.39 9.90 -12.40
C VAL A 344 -11.66 10.60 -12.85
N THR A 345 -11.53 11.71 -13.57
CA THR A 345 -12.66 12.56 -13.96
C THR A 345 -13.23 12.23 -15.35
N GLY A 346 -12.81 11.11 -15.95
CA GLY A 346 -13.18 10.73 -17.32
C GLY A 346 -14.58 10.12 -17.46
N GLY A 347 -15.24 9.77 -16.36
CA GLY A 347 -16.54 9.10 -16.35
C GLY A 347 -16.51 7.67 -16.91
N ALA A 348 -17.70 7.06 -17.03
CA ALA A 348 -17.84 5.65 -17.41
C ALA A 348 -18.10 5.43 -18.92
N GLU A 349 -18.35 6.49 -19.69
CA GLU A 349 -18.83 6.40 -21.08
C GLU A 349 -17.91 5.56 -21.97
N ILE A 350 -16.59 5.78 -21.87
CA ILE A 350 -15.61 5.03 -22.66
C ILE A 350 -15.52 3.55 -22.27
N LEU A 351 -15.81 3.21 -21.01
CA LEU A 351 -15.80 1.82 -20.54
C LEU A 351 -16.98 1.02 -21.09
N ALA A 352 -18.11 1.69 -21.32
CA ALA A 352 -19.31 1.10 -21.92
C ALA A 352 -19.26 1.08 -23.46
N ALA A 353 -18.26 1.71 -24.09
CA ALA A 353 -18.16 1.85 -25.54
C ALA A 353 -17.87 0.53 -26.26
N LEU A 354 -17.34 -0.48 -25.56
CA LEU A 354 -17.14 -1.82 -26.08
C LEU A 354 -18.09 -2.80 -25.38
N SER A 355 -18.87 -3.53 -26.19
CA SER A 355 -19.65 -4.66 -25.69
C SER A 355 -18.74 -5.84 -25.31
N ALA A 356 -19.26 -6.75 -24.48
CA ALA A 356 -18.57 -7.99 -24.13
C ALA A 356 -18.18 -8.84 -25.36
N THR A 357 -18.95 -8.76 -26.45
CA THR A 357 -18.63 -9.44 -27.71
C THR A 357 -17.44 -8.80 -28.41
N GLN A 358 -17.31 -7.47 -28.38
CA GLN A 358 -16.18 -6.78 -28.99
C GLN A 358 -14.88 -6.92 -28.19
N LEU A 359 -14.97 -7.27 -26.90
CA LEU A 359 -13.83 -7.54 -26.03
C LEU A 359 -13.27 -8.97 -26.15
N ARG A 360 -14.00 -9.90 -26.78
CA ARG A 360 -13.60 -11.31 -26.96
C ARG A 360 -12.94 -11.55 -28.30
#